data_AF-A0A0B6ZGQ1-F1
#
_entry.id   AF-A0A0B6ZGQ1-F1
#
_cell.length_a   1.000
_cell.length_b   1.000
_cell.length_c   1.000
_cell.angle_alpha   90.00
_cell.angle_beta   90.00
_cell.angle_gamma   90.00
#
_symmetry.space_group_name_H-M   'P 1'
#
loop_
_entity.id
_entity.type
_entity.pdbx_description
1 polymer ?
#
loop_
_entity_poly.entity_id
_entity_poly.type
_entity_poly.pdbx_seq_one_letter_code
_entity_poly.pdbx_strand_id
1 'polypeptide(L)'
;MARCTLEHYACRSGHHLTCKTLLAYHADVNATTQSSKATPLHRAAYMGHSEIVSLLLDYKADPTCLDCDGMIPLHKAAQNGHIETIQILLRASPESADIKDNKSRKPIDLVQSQAVRTEFLH
;
A
#
# COMPACT_ATOMS: atom_id res chain seq x y z
N MET A 1 -13.07 2.26 -27.29
CA MET A 1 -14.41 2.04 -26.70
C MET A 1 -14.66 0.53 -26.78
N ALA A 2 -14.73 -0.30 -25.74
CA ALA A 2 -14.92 -0.13 -24.30
C ALA A 2 -13.89 -0.96 -23.53
N ARG A 3 -13.15 -0.34 -22.59
CA ARG A 3 -12.24 -1.02 -21.63
C ARG A 3 -12.97 -1.27 -20.30
N CYS A 4 -14.26 -1.61 -20.35
CA CYS A 4 -15.13 -1.71 -19.19
C CYS A 4 -15.77 -3.09 -19.06
N THR A 5 -15.03 -4.20 -18.96
CA THR A 5 -15.68 -5.52 -18.76
C THR A 5 -14.90 -6.60 -17.99
N LEU A 6 -13.69 -6.35 -17.48
CA LEU A 6 -12.98 -7.34 -16.64
C LEU A 6 -12.67 -6.85 -15.21
N GLU A 7 -12.58 -5.54 -15.00
CA GLU A 7 -12.23 -4.95 -13.70
C GLU A 7 -13.40 -4.92 -12.70
N HIS A 8 -14.66 -4.92 -13.16
CA HIS A 8 -15.83 -4.77 -12.28
C HIS A 8 -16.35 -6.10 -11.69
N TYR A 9 -16.05 -7.25 -12.30
CA TYR A 9 -16.56 -8.55 -11.82
C TYR A 9 -15.64 -9.23 -10.79
N ALA A 10 -14.34 -8.95 -10.81
CA ALA A 10 -13.38 -9.63 -9.93
C ALA A 10 -13.38 -9.09 -8.49
N CYS A 11 -13.88 -7.87 -8.26
CA CYS A 11 -13.90 -7.24 -6.94
C CYS A 11 -15.02 -7.76 -6.02
N ARG A 12 -15.99 -8.52 -6.54
CA ARG A 12 -17.16 -8.96 -5.76
C ARG A 12 -17.01 -10.34 -5.13
N SER A 13 -15.98 -11.10 -5.50
CA SER A 13 -15.87 -12.52 -5.13
C SER A 13 -14.41 -12.90 -4.83
N GLY A 14 -13.98 -12.81 -3.56
CA GLY A 14 -12.97 -13.70 -2.96
C GLY A 14 -11.61 -13.90 -3.66
N HIS A 15 -11.13 -12.98 -4.49
CA HIS A 15 -9.95 -13.17 -5.34
C HIS A 15 -8.61 -12.82 -4.67
N HIS A 16 -8.30 -13.44 -3.54
CA HIS A 16 -6.94 -13.36 -2.96
C HIS A 16 -5.87 -13.95 -3.91
N LEU A 17 -6.24 -14.91 -4.76
CA LEU A 17 -5.35 -15.60 -5.69
C LEU A 17 -5.20 -14.90 -7.05
N THR A 18 -6.23 -14.19 -7.51
CA THR A 18 -6.25 -13.61 -8.87
C THR A 18 -5.45 -12.31 -8.95
N CYS A 19 -5.33 -11.57 -7.83
CA CYS A 19 -4.36 -10.49 -7.71
C CYS A 19 -2.92 -11.02 -7.75
N LYS A 20 -2.64 -12.18 -7.13
CA LYS A 20 -1.30 -12.82 -7.16
C LYS A 20 -0.93 -13.26 -8.58
N THR A 21 -1.87 -13.81 -9.34
CA THR A 21 -1.62 -14.26 -10.72
C THR A 21 -1.50 -13.11 -11.72
N LEU A 22 -2.20 -11.98 -11.51
CA LEU A 22 -2.04 -10.77 -12.33
C LEU A 22 -0.69 -10.06 -12.10
N LEU A 23 -0.20 -10.02 -10.85
CA LEU A 23 1.14 -9.51 -10.52
C LEU A 23 2.27 -10.37 -11.12
N ALA A 24 2.07 -11.69 -11.20
CA ALA A 24 3.05 -12.61 -11.76
C ALA A 24 3.18 -12.57 -13.31
N TYR A 25 2.23 -11.96 -14.04
CA TYR A 25 2.13 -12.05 -15.50
C TYR A 25 2.58 -10.79 -16.27
N HIS A 26 3.71 -10.18 -15.88
CA HIS A 26 4.24 -8.91 -16.46
C HIS A 26 3.49 -7.62 -16.06
N ALA A 27 2.74 -7.62 -14.95
CA ALA A 27 2.31 -6.35 -14.38
C ALA A 27 3.53 -5.66 -13.74
N ASP A 28 3.85 -4.46 -14.22
CA ASP A 28 4.87 -3.63 -13.61
C ASP A 28 4.48 -3.37 -12.14
N VAL A 29 5.29 -3.84 -11.19
CA VAL A 29 5.00 -3.78 -9.75
C VAL A 29 4.86 -2.34 -9.25
N ASN A 30 5.41 -1.40 -10.00
CA ASN A 30 5.33 0.03 -9.78
C ASN A 30 4.34 0.71 -10.75
N ALA A 31 3.48 -0.05 -11.45
CA ALA A 31 2.46 0.50 -12.33
C ALA A 31 1.55 1.46 -11.56
N THR A 32 1.62 2.74 -11.92
CA THR A 32 0.76 3.76 -11.33
C THR A 32 -0.52 3.92 -12.15
N THR A 33 -1.65 4.05 -11.47
CA THR A 33 -2.89 4.48 -12.16
C THR A 33 -2.77 5.94 -12.59
N GLN A 34 -3.26 6.29 -13.79
CA GLN A 34 -3.22 7.68 -14.28
C GLN A 34 -4.00 8.65 -13.38
N SER A 35 -5.05 8.19 -12.70
CA SER A 35 -5.93 9.05 -11.91
C SER A 35 -5.43 9.35 -10.50
N SER A 36 -4.73 8.41 -9.85
CA SER A 36 -4.32 8.59 -8.45
C SER A 36 -2.82 8.40 -8.22
N LYS A 37 -2.04 8.12 -9.28
CA LYS A 37 -0.62 7.72 -9.21
C LYS A 37 -0.33 6.60 -8.20
N ALA A 38 -1.36 5.84 -7.82
CA ALA A 38 -1.24 4.84 -6.77
C ALA A 38 -0.68 3.54 -7.37
N THR A 39 0.34 2.99 -6.74
CA THR A 39 0.91 1.68 -7.07
C THR A 39 0.06 0.54 -6.45
N PRO A 40 0.23 -0.71 -6.91
CA PRO A 40 -0.37 -1.88 -6.25
C PRO A 40 -0.09 -1.94 -4.75
N LEU A 41 1.09 -1.49 -4.32
CA LEU A 41 1.50 -1.45 -2.92
C LEU A 41 0.65 -0.46 -2.10
N HIS A 42 0.26 0.69 -2.67
CA HIS A 42 -0.69 1.61 -2.02
C HIS A 42 -2.05 0.97 -1.81
N ARG A 43 -2.56 0.25 -2.81
CA ARG A 43 -3.86 -0.45 -2.73
C ARG A 43 -3.81 -1.56 -1.68
N ALA A 44 -2.76 -2.37 -1.68
CA ALA A 44 -2.59 -3.44 -0.69
C ALA A 44 -2.50 -2.89 0.74
N ALA A 45 -1.72 -1.82 0.93
CA ALA A 45 -1.59 -1.12 2.21
C ALA A 45 -2.90 -0.47 2.67
N TYR A 46 -3.67 0.13 1.75
CA TYR A 46 -4.99 0.71 2.05
C TYR A 46 -6.00 -0.36 2.50
N MET A 47 -5.99 -1.53 1.83
CA MET A 47 -6.89 -2.64 2.13
C MET A 47 -6.46 -3.48 3.35
N GLY A 48 -5.24 -3.29 3.87
CA GLY A 48 -4.71 -4.07 4.98
C GLY A 48 -4.29 -5.49 4.59
N HIS A 49 -4.01 -5.76 3.31
CA HIS A 49 -3.67 -7.09 2.82
C HIS A 49 -2.17 -7.38 3.01
N SER A 50 -1.79 -7.75 4.22
CA SER A 50 -0.41 -8.08 4.64
C SER A 50 0.27 -9.10 3.73
N GLU A 51 -0.43 -10.17 3.32
CA GLU A 51 0.12 -11.15 2.37
C GLU A 51 0.50 -10.54 1.02
N ILE A 52 -0.34 -9.65 0.48
CA ILE A 52 -0.11 -9.02 -0.82
C ILE A 52 1.04 -8.02 -0.71
N VAL A 53 1.12 -7.29 0.40
CA VAL A 53 2.25 -6.39 0.71
C VAL A 53 3.56 -7.18 0.74
N SER A 54 3.61 -8.32 1.44
CA SER A 54 4.81 -9.17 1.50
C SER A 54 5.22 -9.66 0.11
N LEU A 55 4.27 -10.16 -0.68
CA LEU A 55 4.56 -10.59 -2.05
C LEU A 55 5.10 -9.45 -2.92
N LEU A 56 4.49 -8.27 -2.87
CA LEU A 56 4.95 -7.11 -3.62
C LEU A 56 6.39 -6.73 -3.25
N LEU A 57 6.73 -6.77 -1.96
CA LEU A 57 8.08 -6.52 -1.48
C LEU A 57 9.06 -7.60 -1.97
N ASP A 58 8.66 -8.88 -2.01
CA ASP A 58 9.46 -9.97 -2.59
C ASP A 58 9.74 -9.74 -4.08
N TYR A 59 8.78 -9.15 -4.81
CA TYR A 59 8.95 -8.73 -6.20
C TYR A 59 9.69 -7.38 -6.36
N LYS A 60 10.35 -6.87 -5.32
CA LYS A 60 11.07 -5.58 -5.30
C LYS A 60 10.21 -4.37 -5.64
N ALA A 61 8.93 -4.38 -5.24
CA ALA A 61 8.11 -3.18 -5.29
C ALA A 61 8.72 -2.09 -4.42
N ASP A 62 8.64 -0.84 -4.86
CA ASP A 62 9.21 0.29 -4.13
C ASP A 62 8.21 0.82 -3.08
N PRO A 63 8.49 0.68 -1.77
CA PRO A 63 7.64 1.17 -0.68
C PRO A 63 7.75 2.68 -0.45
N THR A 64 8.64 3.37 -1.17
CA THR A 64 8.82 4.84 -1.09
C THR A 64 8.10 5.59 -2.22
N CYS A 65 7.41 4.87 -3.11
CA CYS A 65 6.60 5.47 -4.17
C CYS A 65 5.56 6.43 -3.60
N LEU A 66 5.42 7.61 -4.21
CA LEU A 66 4.47 8.65 -3.82
C LEU A 66 3.21 8.59 -4.71
N ASP A 67 2.04 8.62 -4.09
CA ASP A 67 0.77 8.81 -4.80
C ASP A 67 0.51 10.29 -5.16
N CYS A 68 -0.66 10.60 -5.73
CA CYS A 68 -1.04 11.98 -6.07
C CYS A 68 -1.10 12.94 -4.88
N ASP A 69 -1.28 12.42 -3.66
CA ASP A 69 -1.31 13.19 -2.42
C ASP A 69 0.08 13.30 -1.78
N GLY A 70 1.12 12.78 -2.44
CA GLY A 70 2.47 12.67 -1.87
C GLY A 70 2.54 11.66 -0.73
N MET A 71 1.56 10.77 -0.60
CA MET A 71 1.57 9.72 0.41
C MET A 71 2.27 8.49 -0.13
N ILE A 72 3.12 7.88 0.70
CA ILE A 72 3.66 6.53 0.48
C ILE A 72 2.67 5.44 0.96
N PRO A 73 2.83 4.16 0.57
CA PRO A 73 1.97 3.06 1.02
C PRO A 73 1.82 3.00 2.55
N LEU A 74 2.88 3.29 3.30
CA LEU A 74 2.86 3.31 4.76
C LEU A 74 1.87 4.35 5.32
N HIS A 75 1.71 5.52 4.69
CA HIS A 75 0.71 6.52 5.11
C HIS A 75 -0.72 5.98 4.95
N LYS A 76 -1.00 5.20 3.91
CA LYS A 76 -2.33 4.59 3.68
C LYS A 76 -2.62 3.48 4.68
N ALA A 77 -1.62 2.66 5.01
CA ALA A 77 -1.74 1.66 6.06
C ALA A 77 -1.95 2.30 7.44
N ALA A 78 -1.20 3.36 7.75
CA ALA A 78 -1.33 4.14 8.97
C ALA A 78 -2.70 4.82 9.10
N GLN A 79 -3.16 5.46 8.03
CA GLN A 79 -4.47 6.12 7.99
C GLN A 79 -5.63 5.16 8.30
N ASN A 80 -5.52 3.90 7.86
CA ASN A 80 -6.54 2.88 8.13
C ASN A 80 -6.27 2.06 9.41
N GLY A 81 -5.13 2.25 10.07
CA GLY A 81 -4.78 1.55 11.31
C GLY A 81 -4.36 0.08 11.13
N HIS A 82 -3.90 -0.31 9.94
CA HIS A 82 -3.52 -1.70 9.63
C HIS A 82 -2.13 -2.07 10.16
N ILE A 83 -2.05 -2.35 11.46
CA ILE A 83 -0.80 -2.58 12.22
C ILE A 83 0.12 -3.61 11.53
N GLU A 84 -0.41 -4.75 11.11
CA GLU A 84 0.38 -5.81 10.48
C GLU A 84 1.06 -5.35 9.18
N THR A 85 0.33 -4.63 8.32
CA THR A 85 0.92 -4.05 7.10
C THR A 85 1.95 -2.96 7.40
N ILE A 86 1.74 -2.16 8.46
CA ILE A 86 2.69 -1.14 8.91
C ILE A 86 3.99 -1.83 9.34
N GLN A 87 3.91 -2.88 10.17
CA GLN A 87 5.08 -3.61 10.64
C GLN A 87 5.87 -4.26 9.48
N ILE A 88 5.18 -4.84 8.50
CA ILE A 88 5.83 -5.44 7.31
C ILE A 88 6.56 -4.37 6.49
N LEU A 89 5.89 -3.26 6.18
CA LEU A 89 6.47 -2.16 5.41
C LEU A 89 7.66 -1.51 6.14
N LEU A 90 7.55 -1.32 7.46
CA LEU A 90 8.62 -0.74 8.27
C LEU A 90 9.84 -1.65 8.35
N ARG A 91 9.63 -2.96 8.46
CA ARG A 91 10.70 -3.96 8.42
C ARG A 91 11.42 -3.98 7.07
N ALA A 92 10.68 -3.81 5.99
CA ALA A 92 11.27 -3.78 4.65
C ALA A 92 11.95 -2.44 4.34
N SER A 93 11.43 -1.32 4.86
CA SER A 93 11.97 0.02 4.60
C SER A 93 11.70 0.96 5.78
N PRO A 94 12.57 0.99 6.78
CA PRO A 94 12.41 1.84 7.96
C PRO A 94 12.48 3.32 7.60
N GLU A 95 13.21 3.67 6.53
CA GLU A 95 13.36 5.05 6.03
C GLU A 95 12.01 5.65 5.59
N SER A 96 11.06 4.80 5.20
CA SER A 96 9.73 5.21 4.79
C SER A 96 8.91 5.82 5.94
N ALA A 97 9.27 5.54 7.20
CA ALA A 97 8.62 6.07 8.39
C ALA A 97 8.80 7.59 8.58
N ASP A 98 9.86 8.16 8.00
CA ASP A 98 10.18 9.58 8.12
C ASP A 98 9.77 10.42 6.92
N ILE A 99 9.31 9.77 5.84
CA ILE A 99 8.84 10.46 4.62
C ILE A 99 7.58 11.25 4.97
N LYS A 100 7.54 12.52 4.57
CA LYS A 100 6.39 13.39 4.80
C LYS A 100 5.50 13.44 3.56
N ASP A 101 4.19 13.46 3.77
CA ASP A 101 3.23 13.70 2.70
C ASP A 101 3.22 15.17 2.23
N ASN A 102 2.42 15.49 1.20
CA ASN A 102 2.28 16.89 0.74
C ASN A 102 1.72 17.83 1.83
N LYS A 103 1.15 17.30 2.91
CA LYS A 103 0.68 18.06 4.07
C LYS A 103 1.72 18.11 5.19
N SER A 104 2.96 17.71 4.91
CA SER A 104 4.07 17.65 5.87
C SER A 104 3.83 16.72 7.06
N ARG A 105 2.90 15.77 6.95
CA ARG A 105 2.57 14.79 7.99
C ARG A 105 3.41 13.54 7.80
N LYS A 106 3.90 12.95 8.88
CA LYS A 106 4.56 11.65 8.85
C LYS A 106 3.50 10.53 8.87
N PRO A 107 3.83 9.30 8.46
CA PRO A 107 2.94 8.15 8.58
C PRO A 107 2.45 7.96 10.01
N ILE A 108 3.33 8.14 11.00
CA ILE A 108 2.99 8.05 12.43
C ILE A 108 1.92 9.06 12.87
N ASP A 109 1.85 10.23 12.23
CA ASP A 109 0.85 11.25 12.55
C ASP A 109 -0.54 10.82 12.08
N LEU A 110 -0.61 10.04 11.00
CA LEU A 110 -1.85 9.51 10.40
C LEU A 110 -2.38 8.26 11.09
N VAL A 111 -1.57 7.62 11.95
CA VAL A 111 -1.99 6.43 12.69
C VAL A 111 -3.20 6.78 13.54
N GLN A 112 -4.36 6.24 13.17
CA GLN A 112 -5.59 6.34 13.95
C GLN A 112 -5.60 5.35 15.14
N SER A 113 -4.91 4.22 15.02
CA SER A 113 -4.79 3.24 16.10
C SER A 113 -3.87 3.74 17.21
N GLN A 114 -4.45 4.11 18.35
CA GLN A 114 -3.74 4.50 19.57
C GLN A 114 -2.64 3.48 19.97
N ALA A 115 -2.87 2.18 19.70
CA ALA A 115 -1.96 1.08 20.01
C ALA A 115 -0.59 1.19 19.31
N VAL A 116 -0.56 1.61 18.04
CA VAL A 116 0.70 1.75 17.30
C VAL A 116 1.42 3.03 17.73
N ARG A 117 0.65 4.08 18.03
CA ARG A 117 1.18 5.38 18.47
C ARG A 117 2.01 5.25 19.76
N THR A 118 1.62 4.36 20.67
CA THR A 118 2.34 4.08 21.92
C THR A 118 3.55 3.17 21.74
N GLU A 119 3.54 2.27 20.76
CA GLU A 119 4.66 1.32 20.53
C GLU A 119 5.92 1.99 19.98
N PHE A 120 5.76 3.13 19.28
CA PHE A 120 6.88 3.90 18.71
C PHE A 120 7.39 5.05 19.60
N LEU A 121 6.84 5.22 20.81
CA LEU A 121 7.20 6.29 21.75
C LEU A 121 8.08 5.84 22.93
N HIS A 122 8.63 4.62 22.90
CA HIS A 122 9.54 4.12 23.94
C HIS A 122 10.98 3.95 23.46
#